data_AF-A0A7X7P5A3-F1
#
_entry.id   AF-A0A7X7P5A3-F1
#
_cell.length_a   1.000
_cell.length_b   1.000
_cell.length_c   1.000
_cell.angle_alpha   90.00
_cell.angle_beta   90.00
_cell.angle_gamma   90.00
#
_symmetry.space_group_name_H-M   'P 1'
#
loop_
_entity.id
_entity.type
_entity.pdbx_description
1 polymer ?
#
loop_
_entity_poly.entity_id
_entity_poly.type
_entity_poly.pdbx_seq_one_letter_code
_entity_poly.pdbx_strand_id
1 'polypeptide(L)' 'MELLHKDITEQIIGAAYEVYRVLGYGFLEKVYQRAMVVELELRGLQVKSEVSADVFFKEVCVGEYSSDLFVEDKVVVEL' A
#
# COMPACT_ATOMS: atom_id res chain seq x y z
N MET A 1 -3.60 -21.41 2.53
CA MET A 1 -2.93 -20.54 3.50
C MET A 1 -3.93 -19.47 3.89
N GLU A 2 -4.21 -19.31 5.18
CA GLU A 2 -5.14 -18.29 5.66
C GLU A 2 -4.38 -16.98 5.87
N LEU A 3 -4.91 -15.87 5.32
CA LEU A 3 -4.31 -14.54 5.47
C LEU A 3 -4.87 -13.88 6.72
N LEU A 4 -4.00 -13.34 7.58
CA LEU A 4 -4.39 -12.68 8.83
C LEU A 4 -5.39 -11.53 8.63
N HIS A 5 -5.26 -10.79 7.52
CA HIS A 5 -6.12 -9.66 7.15
C HIS A 5 -6.82 -9.90 5.82
N LYS A 6 -7.34 -11.11 5.60
CA LYS A 6 -7.92 -11.57 4.33
C LYS A 6 -8.86 -10.53 3.67
N ASP A 7 -9.85 -10.02 4.40
CA ASP A 7 -10.85 -9.09 3.85
C ASP A 7 -10.23 -7.77 3.37
N ILE A 8 -9.22 -7.26 4.09
CA ILE A 8 -8.48 -6.04 3.70
C ILE A 8 -7.59 -6.36 2.49
N THR A 9 -6.89 -7.49 2.52
CA THR A 9 -6.02 -7.92 1.42
C THR A 9 -6.79 -8.12 0.11
N GLU A 10 -7.98 -8.73 0.16
CA GLU A 10 -8.83 -8.90 -1.03
C GLU A 10 -9.28 -7.55 -1.61
N GLN A 11 -9.61 -6.58 -0.75
CA GLN A 11 -9.95 -5.23 -1.20
C GLN A 11 -8.76 -4.50 -1.83
N ILE A 12 -7.56 -4.63 -1.25
CA ILE A 12 -6.31 -4.06 -1.78
C ILE A 12 -6.00 -4.63 -3.17
N ILE A 13 -6.07 -5.95 -3.31
CA ILE A 13 -5.85 -6.61 -4.59
C ILE A 13 -6.89 -6.14 -5.61
N GLY A 14 -8.15 -6.06 -5.22
CA GLY A 14 -9.22 -5.54 -6.06
C GLY A 14 -9.01 -4.08 -6.49
N ALA A 15 -8.43 -3.25 -5.62
CA ALA A 15 -8.07 -1.86 -5.93
C ALA A 15 -6.94 -1.79 -6.96
N ALA A 16 -5.90 -2.62 -6.82
CA ALA A 16 -4.81 -2.71 -7.79
C ALA A 16 -5.30 -3.10 -9.19
N TYR A 17 -6.23 -4.07 -9.27
CA TYR A 17 -6.86 -4.43 -10.54
C TYR A 17 -7.68 -3.30 -11.15
N GLU A 18 -8.41 -2.54 -10.34
CA GLU A 18 -9.18 -1.38 -10.82
C GLU A 18 -8.24 -0.30 -11.37
N VAL A 19 -7.20 0.05 -10.61
CA VAL A 19 -6.18 1.02 -11.04
C VAL A 19 -5.55 0.60 -12.37
N TYR A 20 -5.15 -0.66 -12.50
CA TYR A 20 -4.60 -1.19 -13.75
C TYR A 20 -5.64 -1.16 -14.88
N ARG A 21 -6.90 -1.48 -14.62
CA ARG A 21 -7.98 -1.46 -15.62
C ARG A 21 -8.22 -0.04 -16.17
N VAL A 22 -8.14 0.97 -15.30
CA VAL A 22 -8.40 2.37 -15.66
C VAL A 22 -7.18 3.04 -16.30
N LEU A 23 -5.98 2.86 -15.72
CA LEU A 23 -4.77 3.55 -16.16
C LEU A 23 -3.94 2.75 -17.16
N GLY A 24 -4.04 1.42 -17.17
CA GLY A 24 -3.15 0.56 -17.93
C GLY A 24 -1.71 0.62 -17.43
N TYR A 25 -0.76 0.55 -18.35
CA TYR A 25 0.68 0.63 -18.07
C TYR A 25 1.32 1.83 -18.79
N GLY A 26 2.51 2.25 -18.34
CA GLY A 26 3.31 3.32 -18.98
C GLY A 26 3.52 4.58 -18.15
N PHE A 27 2.92 4.67 -16.96
CA PHE A 27 3.17 5.75 -16.02
C PHE A 27 4.29 5.43 -15.03
N LEU A 28 4.80 6.47 -14.38
CA LEU A 28 5.73 6.35 -13.25
C LEU A 28 5.00 5.73 -12.04
N GLU A 29 5.74 4.98 -11.24
CA GLU A 29 5.25 4.32 -10.01
C GLU A 29 4.45 5.26 -9.10
N LYS A 30 4.90 6.51 -8.95
CA LYS A 30 4.22 7.55 -8.17
C LYS A 30 2.78 7.81 -8.60
N VAL A 31 2.46 7.60 -9.87
CA VAL A 31 1.09 7.73 -10.40
C VAL A 31 0.22 6.58 -9.91
N TYR A 32 0.73 5.34 -9.93
CA TYR A 32 -0.01 4.19 -9.40
C TYR A 32 -0.18 4.27 -7.89
N GLN A 33 0.83 4.75 -7.15
CA GLN A 33 0.70 5.00 -5.71
C GLN A 33 -0.45 5.95 -5.40
N ARG A 34 -0.52 7.09 -6.10
CA ARG A 34 -1.62 8.04 -5.92
C ARG A 34 -2.97 7.47 -6.34
N ALA A 35 -3.02 6.70 -7.42
CA ALA A 35 -4.26 6.06 -7.88
C ALA A 35 -4.75 5.00 -6.88
N MET A 36 -3.84 4.24 -6.28
CA MET A 36 -4.14 3.27 -5.23
C MET A 36 -4.73 3.93 -3.99
N VAL A 37 -4.17 5.06 -3.53
CA VAL A 37 -4.75 5.84 -2.42
C VAL A 37 -6.20 6.19 -2.72
N VAL A 38 -6.47 6.77 -3.89
CA VAL A 38 -7.82 7.18 -4.29
C VAL A 38 -8.78 5.99 -4.33
N GLU A 39 -8.40 4.88 -4.99
CA GLU A 39 -9.28 3.72 -5.13
C GLU A 39 -9.56 3.03 -3.78
N LEU A 40 -8.58 2.96 -2.89
CA LEU A 40 -8.76 2.40 -1.55
C LEU A 40 -9.65 3.28 -0.67
N GLU A 41 -9.49 4.61 -0.74
CA GLU A 41 -10.37 5.57 -0.05
C GLU A 41 -11.82 5.49 -0.57
N LEU A 42 -12.02 5.32 -1.89
CA LEU A 42 -13.35 5.11 -2.48
C LEU A 42 -14.02 3.82 -1.98
N ARG A 43 -13.24 2.82 -1.62
CA ARG A 43 -13.72 1.57 -0.98
C ARG A 43 -13.97 1.74 0.53
N GLY A 44 -13.73 2.92 1.08
CA GLY A 44 -13.95 3.25 2.49
C GLY A 44 -12.82 2.80 3.42
N LEU A 45 -11.63 2.51 2.88
CA LEU A 45 -10.46 2.14 3.67
C LEU A 45 -9.64 3.37 4.05
N GLN A 46 -9.07 3.36 5.25
CA GLN A 46 -8.08 4.33 5.69
C GLN A 46 -6.72 3.98 5.10
N VAL A 47 -6.07 4.95 4.45
CA VAL A 47 -4.75 4.77 3.85
C VAL A 47 -3.82 5.89 4.27
N LYS A 48 -2.61 5.53 4.68
CA LYS A 48 -1.51 6.47 4.90
C LYS A 48 -0.44 6.19 3.84
N SER A 49 0.03 7.21 3.14
CA SER A 49 1.13 7.12 2.20
C SER A 49 2.44 7.56 2.82
N GLU A 50 3.56 6.99 2.40
CA GLU A 50 4.92 7.39 2.85
C GLU A 50 5.07 7.33 4.38
N VAL A 51 4.62 6.21 4.97
CA VAL A 51 4.77 5.99 6.42
C VAL A 51 6.19 5.56 6.70
N SER A 52 6.93 6.46 7.35
CA SER A 52 8.29 6.22 7.83
C SER A 52 8.34 5.36 9.09
N ALA A 53 9.27 4.41 9.11
CA ALA A 53 9.65 3.65 10.28
C ALA A 53 11.17 3.44 10.34
N ASP A 54 11.74 3.56 11.53
CA ASP A 54 13.13 3.20 11.77
C ASP A 54 13.32 1.69 11.60
N VAL A 55 14.31 1.31 10.80
CA VAL A 55 14.69 -0.08 10.60
C VAL A 55 15.88 -0.39 11.49
N PHE A 56 15.70 -1.36 12.38
CA PHE A 56 16.76 -1.83 13.26
C PHE A 56 17.29 -3.19 12.78
N PHE A 57 18.60 -3.29 12.61
CA PHE A 57 19.28 -4.57 12.53
C PHE A 57 19.87 -4.88 13.91
N LYS A 58 19.25 -5.84 14.61
CA LYS A 58 19.47 -6.05 16.05
C LYS A 58 19.09 -4.78 16.81
N GLU A 59 20.04 -4.17 17.53
CA GLU A 59 19.83 -2.94 18.31
C GLU A 59 20.39 -1.69 17.60
N VAL A 60 20.85 -1.84 16.36
CA VAL A 60 21.45 -0.73 15.59
C VAL A 60 20.43 -0.25 14.55
N CYS A 61 20.09 1.05 14.59
CA CYS A 61 19.32 1.68 13.52
C CYS A 61 20.16 1.70 12.23
N VAL A 62 19.66 1.09 11.16
CA VAL A 62 20.33 0.97 9.86
C VAL A 62 19.72 1.86 8.78
N GLY A 63 18.69 2.62 9.13
CA GLY A 63 18.05 3.58 8.24
C GLY A 63 16.57 3.74 8.52
N GLU A 64 15.94 4.54 7.69
CA GLU A 64 14.50 4.79 7.69
C GLU A 64 13.90 4.09 6.47
N TYR A 65 12.84 3.33 6.70
CA TYR A 65 12.03 2.73 5.64
C TYR A 65 10.73 3.50 5.53
N SER A 66 10.43 3.97 4.33
CA SER A 66 9.15 4.59 4.01
C SER A 66 8.37 3.63 3.13
N SER A 67 7.30 3.03 3.68
CA SER A 67 6.41 2.20 2.89
C SER A 67 5.58 3.04 1.93
N ASP A 68 5.19 2.48 0.78
CA ASP A 68 4.35 3.20 -0.17
C ASP A 68 2.98 3.50 0.44
N LEU A 69 2.32 2.48 1.00
CA LEU A 69 1.00 2.60 1.61
C LEU A 69 0.88 1.74 2.88
N PHE A 70 0.19 2.29 3.87
CA PHE A 70 -0.24 1.58 5.08
C PHE A 70 -1.76 1.67 5.23
N VAL A 71 -2.43 0.54 5.06
CA VAL A 71 -3.88 0.42 4.94
C VAL A 71 -4.47 -0.11 6.25
N GLU A 72 -5.51 0.58 6.76
CA GLU A 72 -6.25 0.23 7.97
C GLU A 72 -5.38 0.01 9.21
N ASP A 73 -4.20 0.63 9.23
CA ASP A 73 -3.15 0.43 10.23
C ASP A 73 -2.77 -1.06 10.43
N LYS A 74 -2.90 -1.88 9.38
CA LYS A 74 -2.75 -3.35 9.43
C LYS A 74 -1.91 -3.94 8.31
N VAL A 75 -1.99 -3.40 7.10
CA VAL A 75 -1.36 -3.98 5.91
C VAL A 75 -0.48 -2.94 5.22
N VAL A 76 0.80 -3.28 5.04
CA VAL A 76 1.74 -2.51 4.21
C VAL A 76 1.64 -2.99 2.76
N VAL A 77 1.64 -2.07 1.80
CA VAL A 77 1.61 -2.33 0.36
C VAL A 77 2.74 -1.56 -0.32
N GLU A 78 3.49 -2.26 -1.17
CA GLU A 78 4.58 -1.73 -2.01
C GLU A 78 4.20 -1.87 -3.49
N LEU A 79 4.60 -0.93 -4.33
CA LEU A 79 4.18 -0.83 -5.73
C LEU A 79 5.31 -0.98 -6.75
#